data_AF-A0A1F6HNS4-F1
#
_entry.id   AF-A0A1F6HNS4-F1
#
_cell.length_a   1.000
_cell.length_b   1.000
_cell.length_c   1.000
_cell.angle_alpha   90.00
_cell.angle_beta   90.00
_cell.angle_gamma   90.00
#
_symmetry.space_group_name_H-M   'P 1'
#
loop_
_entity.id
_entity.type
_entity.pdbx_description
1 polymer ?
#
loop_
_entity_poly.entity_id
_entity_poly.type
_entity_poly.pdbx_seq_one_letter_code
_entity_poly.pdbx_strand_id
1 'polypeptide(L)'
;MTLLTLKNWYQIDFKVDGSPKITLQKISKLVDELKKMDLINGWFYLFEYTTIRVRFNSLRQKDLKSAISTSLSKLELITIPEKPFEPYVEGDDMFANIEVVETFANIMVDLTSLTIKRLSDANFSNFRLMERLTHCIFNNIYGSDTETYMRLKLLGFDFQSQDNPEQTILDDNQKYTLGSFVTITTPPINIPKK
;
A
#
# COMPACT_ATOMS: atom_id res chain seq x y z
N MET A 1 15.99 -10.65 13.55
CA MET A 1 15.06 -9.68 12.98
C MET A 1 15.44 -8.31 13.51
N THR A 2 15.95 -7.48 12.62
CA THR A 2 16.32 -6.09 12.91
C THR A 2 15.18 -5.20 12.48
N LEU A 3 14.90 -4.14 13.25
CA LEU A 3 13.88 -3.16 12.89
C LEU A 3 14.52 -1.99 12.13
N LEU A 4 14.00 -1.71 10.95
CA LEU A 4 14.34 -0.56 10.13
C LEU A 4 13.40 0.59 10.51
N THR A 5 13.91 1.63 11.17
CA THR A 5 13.12 2.81 11.54
C THR A 5 13.27 3.90 10.50
N LEU A 6 12.17 4.31 9.86
CA LEU A 6 12.21 5.36 8.84
C LEU A 6 12.20 6.74 9.48
N LYS A 7 13.25 7.53 9.18
CA LYS A 7 13.47 8.85 9.80
C LYS A 7 12.32 9.80 9.49
N ASN A 8 11.85 10.53 10.51
CA ASN A 8 10.75 11.51 10.42
C ASN A 8 9.39 10.90 10.03
N TRP A 9 9.28 9.57 10.01
CA TRP A 9 8.02 8.89 9.77
C TRP A 9 7.46 8.34 11.08
N TYR A 10 6.16 8.53 11.25
CA TYR A 10 5.41 8.10 12.44
C TYR A 10 4.15 7.39 12.01
N GLN A 11 3.64 6.49 12.85
CA GLN A 11 2.46 5.71 12.59
C GLN A 11 1.46 5.76 13.74
N ILE A 12 0.19 5.57 13.41
CA ILE A 12 -0.91 5.40 14.37
C ILE A 12 -1.99 4.52 13.76
N ASP A 13 -2.61 3.70 14.59
CA ASP A 13 -3.69 2.81 14.15
C ASP A 13 -5.04 3.38 14.58
N PHE A 14 -5.94 3.52 13.60
CA PHE A 14 -7.33 3.87 13.83
C PHE A 14 -8.21 2.63 13.73
N LYS A 15 -9.07 2.41 14.72
CA LYS A 15 -10.10 1.37 14.65
C LYS A 15 -11.10 1.75 13.55
N VAL A 16 -11.48 0.77 12.73
CA VAL A 16 -12.59 0.93 11.79
C VAL A 16 -13.88 0.94 12.59
N ASP A 17 -14.54 2.10 12.63
CA ASP A 17 -15.84 2.27 13.27
C ASP A 17 -16.92 2.49 12.20
N GLY A 18 -17.96 1.65 12.22
CA GLY A 18 -18.95 1.55 11.15
C GLY A 18 -18.39 0.96 9.86
N SER A 19 -17.79 1.78 8.98
CA SER A 19 -17.23 1.31 7.72
C SER A 19 -15.83 1.88 7.41
N PRO A 20 -15.00 1.13 6.66
CA PRO A 20 -13.71 1.61 6.15
C PRO A 20 -13.80 2.98 5.46
N LYS A 21 -14.84 3.19 4.64
CA LYS A 21 -15.05 4.44 3.91
C LYS A 21 -15.25 5.62 4.86
N ILE A 22 -16.11 5.47 5.86
CA ILE A 22 -16.41 6.54 6.84
C ILE A 22 -15.16 6.86 7.65
N THR A 23 -14.45 5.83 8.11
CA THR A 23 -13.22 6.01 8.88
C THR A 23 -12.15 6.72 8.04
N LEU A 24 -11.95 6.31 6.78
CA LEU A 24 -11.04 6.99 5.85
C LEU A 24 -11.44 8.44 5.54
N GLN A 25 -12.74 8.74 5.44
CA GLN A 25 -13.20 10.13 5.27
C GLN A 25 -12.86 10.99 6.49
N LYS A 26 -13.00 10.45 7.71
CA LYS A 26 -12.56 11.12 8.95
C LYS A 26 -11.04 11.32 8.98
N ILE A 27 -10.27 10.29 8.62
CA ILE A 27 -8.80 10.37 8.50
C ILE A 27 -8.38 11.41 7.45
N SER A 28 -9.05 11.47 6.30
CA SER A 28 -8.77 12.47 5.26
C SER A 28 -8.95 13.90 5.78
N LYS A 29 -10.00 14.15 6.56
CA LYS A 29 -10.21 15.47 7.20
C LYS A 29 -9.08 15.79 8.19
N LEU A 30 -8.65 14.83 9.00
CA LEU A 30 -7.50 14.98 9.90
C LEU A 30 -6.25 15.38 9.10
N VAL A 31 -5.95 14.64 8.04
CA VAL A 31 -4.80 14.90 7.16
C VAL A 31 -4.87 16.30 6.56
N ASP A 32 -6.05 16.73 6.09
CA ASP A 32 -6.22 18.07 5.52
C ASP A 32 -5.99 19.18 6.56
N GLU A 33 -6.41 18.97 7.82
CA GLU A 33 -6.09 19.87 8.93
C GLU A 33 -4.57 19.93 9.20
N LEU A 34 -3.92 18.77 9.28
CA LEU A 34 -2.47 18.68 9.53
C LEU A 34 -1.64 19.30 8.41
N LYS A 35 -2.06 19.16 7.15
CA LYS A 35 -1.43 19.81 5.99
C LYS A 35 -1.55 21.33 6.06
N LYS A 36 -2.73 21.87 6.42
CA LYS A 36 -2.94 23.32 6.58
C LYS A 36 -2.10 23.94 7.70
N MET A 37 -1.66 23.13 8.67
CA MET A 37 -0.77 23.56 9.75
C MET A 37 0.72 23.35 9.43
N ASP A 38 1.04 22.91 8.20
CA ASP A 38 2.40 22.54 7.77
C ASP A 38 3.07 21.52 8.71
N LEU A 39 2.27 20.59 9.27
CA LEU A 39 2.76 19.56 10.18
C LEU A 39 3.19 18.28 9.47
N ILE A 40 2.67 18.03 8.27
CA ILE A 40 3.01 16.87 7.47
C ILE A 40 3.29 17.27 6.02
N ASN A 41 4.21 16.57 5.38
CA ASN A 41 4.53 16.72 3.95
C ASN A 41 4.19 15.44 3.14
N GLY A 42 3.92 14.33 3.81
CA GLY A 42 3.55 13.05 3.19
C GLY A 42 2.75 12.19 4.16
N TRP A 43 1.86 11.36 3.63
CA TRP A 43 1.13 10.37 4.41
C TRP A 43 0.63 9.23 3.51
N PHE A 44 0.46 8.06 4.10
CA PHE A 44 -0.24 6.94 3.47
C PHE A 44 -0.95 6.09 4.52
N TYR A 45 -1.81 5.19 4.06
CA TYR A 45 -2.50 4.24 4.95
C TYR A 45 -2.44 2.82 4.42
N LEU A 46 -2.54 1.85 5.33
CA LEU A 46 -2.76 0.44 5.04
C LEU A 46 -3.96 -0.08 5.83
N PHE A 47 -4.71 -1.00 5.24
CA PHE A 47 -5.73 -1.76 5.95
C PHE A 47 -5.08 -2.93 6.68
N GLU A 48 -5.28 -3.00 7.99
CA GLU A 48 -4.82 -4.10 8.84
C GLU A 48 -6.03 -4.66 9.60
N TYR A 49 -6.73 -5.62 8.98
CA TYR A 49 -7.93 -6.26 9.52
C TYR A 49 -9.03 -5.25 9.91
N THR A 50 -9.20 -5.02 11.21
CA THR A 50 -10.21 -4.13 11.81
C THR A 50 -9.72 -2.69 11.99
N THR A 51 -8.57 -2.37 11.40
CA THR A 51 -7.84 -1.12 11.65
C THR A 51 -7.33 -0.51 10.35
N ILE A 52 -7.14 0.81 10.37
CA ILE A 52 -6.43 1.55 9.33
C ILE A 52 -5.19 2.13 9.98
N ARG A 53 -4.03 1.60 9.61
CA ARG A 53 -2.74 2.13 10.02
C ARG A 53 -2.38 3.30 9.12
N VAL A 54 -2.19 4.46 9.72
CA VAL A 54 -1.81 5.68 9.01
C VAL A 54 -0.38 6.03 9.36
N ARG A 55 0.41 6.36 8.33
CA ARG A 55 1.79 6.80 8.46
C ARG A 55 1.93 8.22 7.97
N PHE A 56 2.70 9.04 8.68
CA PHE A 56 2.92 10.46 8.41
C PHE A 56 4.41 10.76 8.36
N ASN A 57 4.85 11.54 7.37
CA ASN A 57 6.16 12.18 7.39
C ASN A 57 6.05 13.58 7.98
N SER A 58 6.88 13.87 8.98
CA SER A 58 6.89 15.14 9.69
C SER A 58 8.23 15.45 10.33
N LEU A 59 8.68 16.69 10.20
CA LEU A 59 9.83 17.22 10.93
C LEU A 59 9.47 17.69 12.36
N ARG A 60 8.17 17.71 12.71
CA ARG A 60 7.64 18.32 13.93
C ARG A 60 6.83 17.32 14.76
N GLN A 61 7.48 16.22 15.18
CA GLN A 61 6.83 15.09 15.87
C GLN A 61 5.91 15.49 17.02
N LYS A 62 6.39 16.35 17.93
CA LYS A 62 5.63 16.74 19.13
C LYS A 62 4.37 17.50 18.77
N ASP A 63 4.48 18.43 17.83
CA ASP A 63 3.37 19.25 17.35
C ASP A 63 2.37 18.39 16.57
N LEU A 64 2.86 17.48 15.72
CA LEU A 64 2.03 16.49 15.02
C LEU A 64 1.24 15.63 16.01
N LYS A 65 1.90 15.05 17.03
CA LYS A 65 1.24 14.23 18.05
C LYS A 65 0.17 15.03 18.79
N SER A 66 0.48 16.26 19.20
CA SER A 66 -0.47 17.14 19.89
C SER A 66 -1.68 17.46 19.01
N ALA A 67 -1.45 17.84 17.74
CA ALA A 67 -2.51 18.17 16.80
C ALA A 67 -3.42 16.96 16.52
N ILE A 68 -2.86 15.77 16.32
CA ILE A 68 -3.62 14.53 16.19
C ILE A 68 -4.50 14.35 17.43
N SER A 69 -3.93 14.37 18.63
CA SER A 69 -4.67 14.18 19.88
C SER A 69 -5.82 15.18 20.05
N THR A 70 -5.65 16.44 19.66
CA THR A 70 -6.72 17.45 19.69
C THR A 70 -7.83 17.17 18.67
N SER A 71 -7.48 16.67 17.47
CA SER A 71 -8.47 16.39 16.42
C SER A 71 -9.20 15.05 16.59
N LEU A 72 -8.68 14.10 17.38
CA LEU A 72 -9.30 12.77 17.57
C LEU A 72 -10.76 12.85 18.02
N SER A 73 -11.04 13.60 19.09
CA SER A 73 -12.39 13.74 19.65
C SER A 73 -13.31 14.50 18.70
N LYS A 74 -12.81 15.58 18.08
CA LYS A 74 -13.54 16.40 17.11
C LYS A 74 -14.00 15.60 15.88
N LEU A 75 -13.16 14.67 15.41
CA LEU A 75 -13.43 13.86 14.22
C LEU A 75 -14.03 12.50 14.55
N GLU A 76 -14.24 12.20 15.84
CA GLU A 76 -14.71 10.90 16.33
C GLU A 76 -13.85 9.75 15.77
N LEU A 77 -12.53 9.92 15.82
CA LEU A 77 -11.54 8.90 15.46
C LEU A 77 -11.11 8.14 16.70
N ILE A 78 -11.19 6.81 16.63
CA ILE A 78 -10.83 5.92 17.74
C ILE A 78 -9.46 5.31 17.46
N THR A 79 -8.49 5.56 18.33
CA THR A 79 -7.15 4.96 18.26
C THR A 79 -7.07 3.67 19.06
N ILE A 80 -6.08 2.85 18.79
CA ILE A 80 -5.82 1.59 19.51
C ILE A 80 -4.82 1.84 20.65
N PRO A 81 -5.20 1.67 21.93
CA PRO A 81 -4.30 1.95 23.05
C PRO A 81 -2.99 1.16 23.01
N GLU A 82 -3.04 -0.08 22.52
CA GLU A 82 -1.90 -1.00 22.42
C GLU A 82 -0.91 -0.58 21.33
N LYS A 83 -1.32 0.29 20.41
CA LYS A 83 -0.51 0.78 19.29
C LYS A 83 -0.59 2.31 19.23
N PRO A 84 0.07 3.00 20.18
CA PRO A 84 0.04 4.44 20.26
C PRO A 84 0.77 5.08 19.07
N PHE A 85 0.69 6.41 18.98
CA PHE A 85 1.51 7.16 18.04
C PHE A 85 3.01 6.90 18.28
N GLU A 86 3.66 6.28 17.30
CA GLU A 86 5.01 5.73 17.41
C GLU A 86 5.81 5.94 16.12
N PRO A 87 7.15 5.75 16.13
CA PRO A 87 7.95 5.77 14.91
C PRO A 87 7.50 4.69 13.90
N TYR A 88 7.61 4.99 12.62
CA TYR A 88 7.39 3.98 11.58
C TYR A 88 8.57 3.01 11.51
N VAL A 89 8.30 1.73 11.78
CA VAL A 89 9.27 0.64 11.74
C VAL A 89 8.81 -0.49 10.83
N GLU A 90 9.75 -1.13 10.13
CA GLU A 90 9.54 -2.35 9.35
C GLU A 90 10.60 -3.40 9.72
N GLY A 91 10.28 -4.68 9.55
CA GLY A 91 11.23 -5.78 9.73
C GLY A 91 12.14 -5.96 8.51
N ASP A 92 13.38 -6.40 8.76
CA ASP A 92 14.35 -6.76 7.71
C ASP A 92 13.96 -8.02 6.91
N ASP A 93 12.98 -8.77 7.39
CA ASP A 93 12.33 -9.89 6.69
C ASP A 93 11.39 -9.43 5.56
N MET A 94 10.76 -8.25 5.73
CA MET A 94 9.87 -7.67 4.71
C MET A 94 10.60 -6.70 3.78
N PHE A 95 11.57 -5.94 4.30
CA PHE A 95 12.32 -4.96 3.53
C PHE A 95 13.82 -5.13 3.76
N ALA A 96 14.58 -5.36 2.70
CA ALA A 96 16.00 -5.68 2.80
C ALA A 96 16.85 -4.54 3.42
N ASN A 97 16.45 -3.28 3.23
CA ASN A 97 17.14 -2.12 3.78
C ASN A 97 16.22 -0.89 3.87
N ILE A 98 16.73 0.18 4.48
CA ILE A 98 15.96 1.40 4.72
C ILE A 98 15.60 2.17 3.44
N GLU A 99 16.43 2.11 2.40
CA GLU A 99 16.17 2.79 1.12
C GLU A 99 14.95 2.19 0.42
N VAL A 100 14.76 0.87 0.53
CA VAL A 100 13.56 0.19 0.02
C VAL A 100 12.31 0.62 0.82
N VAL A 101 12.42 0.74 2.15
CA VAL A 101 11.31 1.23 3.00
C VAL A 101 10.95 2.68 2.64
N GLU A 102 11.95 3.54 2.43
CA GLU A 102 11.75 4.93 2.01
C GLU A 102 11.08 5.02 0.64
N THR A 103 11.55 4.23 -0.32
CA THR A 103 10.98 4.15 -1.67
C THR A 103 9.51 3.70 -1.62
N PHE A 104 9.23 2.65 -0.85
CA PHE A 104 7.87 2.17 -0.61
C PHE A 104 6.99 3.27 -0.02
N ALA A 105 7.45 3.94 1.04
CA ALA A 105 6.70 5.01 1.69
C ALA A 105 6.35 6.13 0.70
N ASN A 106 7.31 6.58 -0.13
CA ASN A 106 7.10 7.63 -1.11
C ASN A 106 6.08 7.23 -2.19
N ILE A 107 6.18 6.03 -2.76
CA ILE A 107 5.20 5.52 -3.73
C ILE A 107 3.80 5.44 -3.12
N MET A 108 3.70 5.01 -1.86
CA MET A 108 2.43 4.88 -1.16
C MET A 108 1.76 6.23 -0.87
N VAL A 109 2.52 7.33 -0.73
CA VAL A 109 1.96 8.69 -0.63
C VAL A 109 1.20 9.07 -1.90
N ASP A 110 1.79 8.80 -3.06
CA ASP A 110 1.17 9.10 -4.35
C ASP A 110 -0.07 8.24 -4.58
N LEU A 111 0.02 6.94 -4.30
CA LEU A 111 -1.11 6.02 -4.42
C LEU A 111 -2.26 6.38 -3.46
N THR A 112 -1.92 6.76 -2.23
CA THR A 112 -2.91 7.24 -1.24
C THR A 112 -3.59 8.50 -1.75
N SER A 113 -2.83 9.45 -2.30
CA SER A 113 -3.37 10.70 -2.84
C SER A 113 -4.35 10.46 -3.99
N LEU A 114 -4.06 9.52 -4.89
CA LEU A 114 -4.98 9.09 -5.95
C LEU A 114 -6.25 8.45 -5.38
N THR A 115 -6.10 7.59 -4.37
CA THR A 115 -7.21 6.83 -3.78
C THR A 115 -8.16 7.73 -2.99
N ILE A 116 -7.61 8.67 -2.21
CA ILE A 116 -8.40 9.60 -1.37
C ILE A 116 -9.18 10.60 -2.21
N LYS A 117 -8.63 11.07 -3.34
CA LYS A 117 -9.39 11.87 -4.32
C LYS A 117 -10.68 11.17 -4.79
N ARG A 118 -10.73 9.83 -4.76
CA ARG A 118 -11.95 9.08 -5.10
C ARG A 118 -13.03 9.12 -4.01
N LEU A 119 -12.66 9.42 -2.77
CA LEU A 119 -13.64 9.60 -1.71
C LEU A 119 -14.50 10.85 -1.95
N SER A 120 -13.98 11.82 -2.72
CA SER A 120 -14.69 13.03 -3.15
C SER A 120 -15.20 12.98 -4.59
N ASP A 121 -14.52 12.30 -5.53
CA ASP A 121 -14.88 12.29 -6.97
C ASP A 121 -14.95 10.88 -7.59
N ALA A 122 -15.91 10.63 -8.48
CA ALA A 122 -16.18 9.30 -9.06
C ALA A 122 -15.34 8.93 -10.31
N ASN A 123 -14.17 9.55 -10.53
CA ASN A 123 -13.67 9.71 -11.91
C ASN A 123 -12.67 8.66 -12.44
N PHE A 124 -12.35 7.56 -11.74
CA PHE A 124 -11.55 6.48 -12.36
C PHE A 124 -11.80 5.08 -11.78
N SER A 125 -11.55 4.05 -12.62
CA SER A 125 -11.71 2.63 -12.26
C SER A 125 -10.53 2.12 -11.43
N ASN A 126 -10.81 1.59 -10.23
CA ASN A 126 -9.81 0.93 -9.37
C ASN A 126 -9.13 -0.22 -10.09
N PHE A 127 -9.90 -1.00 -10.86
CA PHE A 127 -9.36 -2.11 -11.62
C PHE A 127 -8.31 -1.64 -12.62
N ARG A 128 -8.59 -0.57 -13.37
CA ARG A 128 -7.63 -0.01 -14.33
C ARG A 128 -6.41 0.61 -13.66
N LEU A 129 -6.57 1.28 -12.51
CA LEU A 129 -5.43 1.81 -11.77
C LEU A 129 -4.52 0.67 -11.30
N MET A 130 -5.11 -0.34 -10.66
CA MET A 130 -4.39 -1.52 -10.19
C MET A 130 -3.68 -2.23 -11.35
N GLU A 131 -4.40 -2.54 -12.43
CA GLU A 131 -3.84 -3.14 -13.65
C GLU A 131 -2.62 -2.37 -14.16
N ARG A 132 -2.72 -1.03 -14.30
CA ARG A 132 -1.60 -0.22 -14.81
C ARG A 132 -0.41 -0.18 -13.86
N LEU A 133 -0.65 -0.08 -12.55
CA LEU A 133 0.43 -0.14 -11.55
C LEU A 133 1.12 -1.50 -11.56
N THR A 134 0.35 -2.59 -11.57
CA THR A 134 0.85 -3.96 -11.63
C THR A 134 1.69 -4.18 -12.89
N HIS A 135 1.20 -3.75 -14.05
CA HIS A 135 1.93 -3.85 -15.31
C HIS A 135 3.26 -3.09 -15.27
N CYS A 136 3.26 -1.84 -14.76
CA CYS A 136 4.49 -1.06 -14.62
C CYS A 136 5.48 -1.71 -13.65
N ILE A 137 5.01 -2.22 -12.51
CA ILE A 137 5.84 -2.89 -11.51
C ILE A 137 6.50 -4.13 -12.14
N PHE A 138 5.73 -4.97 -12.83
CA PHE A 138 6.29 -6.15 -13.47
C PHE A 138 7.29 -5.83 -14.58
N ASN A 139 7.02 -4.80 -15.40
CA ASN A 139 8.00 -4.37 -16.41
C ASN A 139 9.31 -3.84 -15.79
N ASN A 140 9.24 -3.10 -14.69
CA ASN A 140 10.45 -2.53 -14.08
C ASN A 140 11.26 -3.56 -13.28
N ILE A 141 10.59 -4.54 -12.65
CA ILE A 141 11.26 -5.55 -11.82
C ILE A 141 11.73 -6.73 -12.67
N TYR A 142 10.90 -7.19 -13.61
CA TYR A 142 11.11 -8.44 -14.35
C TYR A 142 11.27 -8.24 -15.87
N GLY A 143 11.12 -7.01 -16.40
CA GLY A 143 11.42 -6.68 -17.81
C GLY A 143 10.63 -7.45 -18.84
N SER A 144 9.49 -7.98 -18.42
CA SER A 144 8.68 -8.89 -19.21
C SER A 144 7.23 -8.82 -18.74
N ASP A 145 6.32 -9.20 -19.64
CA ASP A 145 4.90 -9.31 -19.34
C ASP A 145 4.62 -10.58 -18.52
N THR A 146 5.04 -10.54 -17.25
CA THR A 146 4.90 -11.65 -16.28
C THR A 146 3.65 -11.53 -15.43
N GLU A 147 2.73 -10.63 -15.78
CA GLU A 147 1.51 -10.38 -14.99
C GLU A 147 0.67 -11.66 -14.85
N THR A 148 0.51 -12.40 -15.94
CA THR A 148 -0.26 -13.65 -15.92
C THR A 148 0.40 -14.71 -15.06
N TYR A 149 1.72 -14.87 -15.17
CA TYR A 149 2.48 -15.81 -14.33
C TYR A 149 2.29 -15.49 -12.85
N MET A 150 2.47 -14.23 -12.45
CA MET A 150 2.39 -13.82 -11.05
C MET A 150 0.96 -13.91 -10.51
N ARG A 151 -0.05 -13.61 -11.32
CA ARG A 151 -1.46 -13.86 -10.97
C ARG A 151 -1.72 -15.33 -10.68
N LEU A 152 -1.21 -16.24 -11.51
CA LEU A 152 -1.41 -17.67 -11.30
C LEU A 152 -0.62 -18.18 -10.09
N LYS A 153 0.60 -17.69 -9.87
CA LYS A 153 1.38 -18.02 -8.67
C LYS A 153 0.65 -17.59 -7.40
N LEU A 154 0.04 -16.40 -7.38
CA LEU A 154 -0.81 -15.93 -6.27
C LEU A 154 -2.05 -16.81 -6.03
N LEU A 155 -2.55 -17.48 -7.06
CA LEU A 155 -3.66 -18.45 -6.96
C LEU A 155 -3.20 -19.84 -6.50
N GLY A 156 -1.92 -20.01 -6.17
CA GLY A 156 -1.35 -21.26 -5.66
C GLY A 156 -1.00 -22.28 -6.75
N PHE A 157 -0.92 -21.85 -8.02
CA PHE A 157 -0.38 -22.71 -9.07
C PHE A 157 1.13 -22.82 -8.93
N ASP A 158 1.61 -24.05 -8.83
CA ASP A 158 3.03 -24.36 -8.79
C ASP A 158 3.58 -24.46 -10.22
N PHE A 159 4.64 -23.72 -10.51
CA PHE A 159 5.23 -23.65 -11.85
C PHE A 159 6.62 -24.27 -11.83
N GLN A 160 6.77 -25.46 -12.39
CA GLN A 160 8.09 -25.99 -12.75
C GLN A 160 8.50 -25.40 -14.11
N SER A 161 9.23 -24.28 -14.08
CA SER A 161 9.68 -23.59 -15.28
C SER A 161 11.19 -23.33 -15.23
N GLN A 162 11.89 -23.54 -16.35
CA GLN A 162 13.26 -23.05 -16.53
C GLN A 162 13.30 -21.52 -16.76
N ASP A 163 12.16 -20.93 -17.17
CA ASP A 163 11.89 -19.50 -17.14
C ASP A 163 11.34 -19.15 -15.75
N ASN A 164 12.22 -18.86 -14.79
CA ASN A 164 11.81 -18.33 -13.50
C ASN A 164 11.78 -16.79 -13.58
N PRO A 165 10.60 -16.15 -13.68
CA PRO A 165 10.54 -14.70 -13.75
C PRO A 165 10.99 -14.02 -12.46
N GLU A 166 11.25 -14.74 -11.36
CA GLU A 166 11.87 -14.16 -10.17
C GLU A 166 13.34 -13.82 -10.33
N GLN A 167 14.02 -14.32 -11.37
CA GLN A 167 15.35 -13.82 -11.70
C GLN A 167 15.17 -12.56 -12.56
N THR A 168 15.82 -11.49 -12.11
CA THR A 168 15.59 -10.12 -12.59
C THR A 168 16.16 -9.91 -13.99
N ILE A 169 15.73 -8.83 -14.67
CA ILE A 169 16.26 -8.34 -15.96
C ILE A 169 17.78 -8.13 -16.02
N LEU A 170 18.43 -8.16 -14.86
CA LEU A 170 19.85 -7.91 -14.69
C LEU A 170 20.69 -9.18 -14.93
N ASP A 171 20.07 -10.32 -15.21
CA ASP A 171 20.76 -11.56 -15.58
C ASP A 171 20.63 -11.82 -17.09
N ASP A 172 21.68 -11.46 -17.84
CA ASP A 172 21.78 -11.65 -19.30
C ASP A 172 21.68 -13.13 -19.75
N ASN A 173 21.81 -14.08 -18.82
CA ASN A 173 21.71 -15.51 -19.11
C ASN A 173 20.27 -16.02 -19.09
N GLN A 174 19.32 -15.24 -18.57
CA GLN A 174 17.92 -15.59 -18.68
C GLN A 174 17.43 -15.42 -20.12
N LYS A 175 16.87 -16.48 -20.68
CA LYS A 175 16.25 -16.48 -22.00
C LYS A 175 14.85 -17.03 -21.89
N TYR A 176 13.86 -16.18 -22.13
CA TYR A 176 12.47 -16.59 -22.23
C TYR A 176 12.30 -17.59 -23.38
N THR A 177 11.78 -18.76 -23.06
CA THR A 177 11.32 -19.74 -24.04
C THR A 177 9.86 -20.03 -23.74
N LEU A 178 8.97 -19.59 -24.64
CA LEU A 178 7.53 -19.74 -24.49
C LEU A 178 7.17 -21.24 -24.32
N GLY A 179 7.01 -21.66 -23.07
CA GLY A 179 6.57 -23.00 -22.70
C GLY A 179 5.13 -23.20 -23.16
N SER A 180 4.85 -24.38 -23.72
CA SER A 180 3.57 -24.79 -24.29
C SER A 180 2.33 -24.30 -23.52
N PHE A 181 1.29 -23.94 -24.27
CA PHE A 181 0.00 -23.46 -23.77
C PHE A 181 -0.59 -24.36 -22.67
N VAL A 182 -0.91 -23.77 -21.53
CA VAL A 182 -1.70 -24.42 -20.47
C VAL A 182 -3.14 -23.92 -20.57
N THR A 183 -4.08 -24.83 -20.79
CA THR A 183 -5.52 -24.51 -20.77
C THR A 183 -5.97 -24.45 -19.31
N ILE A 184 -6.46 -23.30 -18.86
CA ILE A 184 -6.99 -23.11 -17.52
C ILE A 184 -8.51 -23.19 -17.57
N THR A 185 -9.08 -24.22 -16.94
CA THR A 185 -10.53 -24.33 -16.75
C THR A 185 -10.92 -23.50 -15.53
N THR A 186 -11.33 -22.24 -15.74
CA THR A 186 -11.88 -21.42 -14.66
C THR A 186 -13.31 -21.86 -14.32
N PRO A 187 -13.67 -22.07 -13.05
CA PRO A 187 -15.06 -22.28 -12.67
C PRO A 187 -15.91 -21.07 -13.10
N PRO A 188 -17.18 -21.27 -13.48
CA PRO A 188 -18.03 -20.21 -14.00
C PRO A 188 -18.17 -19.07 -12.97
N ILE A 189 -17.71 -17.88 -13.36
CA ILE A 189 -17.86 -16.67 -12.56
C ILE A 189 -19.31 -16.19 -12.74
N ASN A 190 -20.11 -16.28 -11.67
CA ASN A 190 -21.44 -15.67 -11.64
C ASN A 190 -21.28 -14.15 -11.55
N ILE A 191 -21.35 -13.47 -12.69
CA ILE A 191 -21.45 -12.01 -12.76
C ILE A 191 -22.88 -11.63 -12.36
N PRO A 192 -23.10 -10.84 -11.30
CA PRO A 192 -24.42 -10.34 -10.95
C PRO A 192 -24.98 -9.53 -12.13
N LYS A 193 -26.14 -9.94 -12.65
CA LYS A 193 -26.87 -9.14 -13.64
C LYS A 193 -27.44 -7.92 -12.93
N LYS A 194 -27.33 -6.75 -13.58
CA LYS A 194 -27.97 -5.51 -13.15
C LYS A 194 -29.49 -5.65 -13.13
#